data_AF-A0A5C5CIS6-F1
#
_entry.id   AF-A0A5C5CIS6-F1
#
_cell.length_a   1.000
_cell.length_b   1.000
_cell.length_c   1.000
_cell.angle_alpha   90.00
_cell.angle_beta   90.00
_cell.angle_gamma   90.00
#
_symmetry.space_group_name_H-M   'P 1'
#
loop_
_entity.id
_entity.type
_entity.pdbx_description
1 polymer ?
#
loop_
_entity_poly.entity_id
_entity_poly.type
_entity_poly.pdbx_seq_one_letter_code
_entity_poly.pdbx_strand_id
1 'polypeptide(L)' 'MKTSNPATANENHGGSSGRRIRPSEHALRIALRTAKAEGMVVDKLCVTGGYIEIHFGGVEVESSVGNHGDLDKW' A
#
# COMPACT_ATOMS: atom_id res chain seq x y z
N MET A 1 54.70 9.40 13.62
CA MET A 1 53.53 10.22 13.25
C MET A 1 53.71 10.71 11.83
N LYS A 2 52.99 10.13 10.86
CA LYS A 2 52.92 10.57 9.47
C LYS A 2 51.44 10.60 9.11
N THR A 3 50.89 11.79 8.93
CA THR A 3 49.51 12.00 8.47
C THR A 3 49.50 11.89 6.96
N SER A 4 48.86 10.85 6.43
CA SER A 4 48.55 10.74 5.00
C SER A 4 47.06 10.47 4.88
N ASN A 5 46.34 11.56 4.58
CA ASN A 5 44.92 11.58 4.27
C ASN A 5 44.78 11.43 2.75
N PRO A 6 44.20 10.35 2.22
CA PRO A 6 43.75 10.35 0.83
C PRO A 6 42.34 10.95 0.78
N ALA A 7 42.28 12.23 0.42
CA ALA A 7 41.11 12.79 -0.21
C ALA A 7 40.84 12.07 -1.55
N THR A 8 39.57 12.11 -1.96
CA THR A 8 39.03 11.83 -3.30
C THR A 8 38.85 10.37 -3.73
N ALA A 9 37.64 9.88 -3.52
CA ALA A 9 36.83 9.40 -4.65
C ALA A 9 35.42 9.95 -4.44
N ASN A 10 35.15 11.15 -4.95
CA ASN A 10 33.78 11.57 -5.22
C ASN A 10 33.33 10.67 -6.37
N GLU A 11 32.76 9.51 -6.02
CA GLU A 11 32.03 8.68 -6.95
C GLU A 11 30.89 9.52 -7.50
N ASN A 12 31.13 10.09 -8.68
CA ASN A 12 30.08 10.57 -9.55
C ASN A 12 29.17 9.37 -9.85
N HIS A 13 28.20 9.11 -8.97
CA HIS A 13 27.00 8.40 -9.34
C HIS A 13 26.33 9.30 -10.37
N GLY A 14 26.69 9.07 -11.65
CA GLY A 14 25.99 9.61 -12.78
C GLY A 14 24.52 9.33 -12.55
N GLY A 15 23.79 10.38 -12.16
CA GLY A 15 22.39 10.31 -11.83
C GLY A 15 21.64 9.95 -13.10
N SER A 16 21.52 8.65 -13.36
CA SER A 16 20.38 8.13 -14.08
C SER A 16 19.18 8.78 -13.40
N SER A 17 18.55 9.73 -14.09
CA SER A 17 17.35 10.39 -13.62
C SER A 17 16.23 9.37 -13.69
N GLY A 18 16.27 8.40 -12.77
CA GLY A 18 15.25 7.39 -12.60
C GLY A 18 13.94 8.14 -12.50
N ARG A 19 13.05 7.91 -13.47
CA ARG A 19 11.79 8.61 -13.59
C ARG A 19 11.05 8.44 -12.27
N ARG A 20 10.95 9.51 -11.47
CA ARG A 20 10.28 9.45 -10.16
C ARG A 20 8.84 9.04 -10.42
N ILE A 21 8.48 7.84 -9.97
CA ILE A 21 7.12 7.35 -10.06
C ILE A 21 6.28 8.22 -9.13
N ARG A 22 5.23 8.81 -9.68
CA ARG A 22 4.25 9.62 -8.94
C ARG A 22 2.92 8.86 -8.95
N PRO A 23 2.27 8.73 -7.79
CA PRO A 23 0.93 8.18 -7.76
C PRO A 23 -0.03 9.14 -8.48
N SER A 24 -0.91 8.61 -9.33
CA SER A 24 -1.91 9.40 -10.03
C SER A 24 -3.11 9.67 -9.13
N GLU A 25 -3.35 10.94 -8.80
CA GLU A 25 -4.54 11.37 -8.05
C GLU A 25 -5.83 10.96 -8.77
N HIS A 26 -5.84 11.08 -10.09
CA HIS A 26 -6.99 10.72 -10.92
C HIS A 26 -7.31 9.23 -10.82
N ALA A 27 -6.28 8.37 -10.88
CA ALA A 27 -6.45 6.93 -10.75
C ALA A 27 -6.95 6.55 -9.36
N LEU A 28 -6.40 7.15 -8.31
CA LEU A 28 -6.86 6.95 -6.93
C LEU A 28 -8.34 7.31 -6.78
N ARG A 29 -8.77 8.45 -7.34
CA ARG A 29 -10.15 8.89 -7.26
C ARG A 29 -11.11 7.92 -7.94
N ILE A 30 -10.74 7.37 -9.09
CA ILE A 30 -11.54 6.36 -9.79
C ILE A 30 -11.64 5.10 -8.91
N ALA A 31 -10.52 4.58 -8.42
CA ALA A 31 -10.49 3.38 -7.60
C ALA A 31 -11.39 3.49 -6.35
N LEU A 32 -11.29 4.61 -5.62
CA LEU A 32 -12.11 4.86 -4.43
C LEU A 32 -13.60 5.03 -4.76
N ARG A 33 -13.91 5.64 -5.90
CA ARG A 33 -15.31 5.79 -6.34
C ARG A 33 -15.92 4.44 -6.69
N THR A 34 -15.19 3.60 -7.40
CA THR A 34 -15.61 2.23 -7.72
C THR A 34 -15.81 1.42 -6.43
N ALA A 35 -14.84 1.48 -5.52
CA ALA A 35 -14.96 0.79 -4.24
C ALA A 35 -16.22 1.17 -3.45
N LYS A 36 -16.52 2.48 -3.40
CA LYS A 36 -17.74 2.98 -2.77
C LYS A 36 -19.00 2.47 -3.48
N ALA A 37 -19.01 2.41 -4.81
CA ALA A 37 -20.15 1.91 -5.58
C ALA A 37 -20.42 0.42 -5.30
N GLU A 38 -19.36 -0.36 -5.03
CA GLU A 38 -19.41 -1.77 -4.64
C GLU A 38 -19.67 -1.97 -3.13
N GLY A 39 -19.91 -0.89 -2.38
CA GLY A 39 -20.15 -0.97 -0.93
C GLY A 39 -18.91 -1.33 -0.10
N MET A 40 -17.71 -1.31 -0.69
CA MET A 40 -16.48 -1.59 0.04
C MET A 40 -16.10 -0.42 0.94
N VAL A 41 -15.81 -0.72 2.21
CA VAL A 41 -15.32 0.27 3.18
C VAL A 41 -13.80 0.31 3.13
N VAL A 42 -13.21 1.47 2.91
CA VAL A 42 -11.75 1.64 2.98
C VAL A 42 -11.32 1.72 4.44
N ASP A 43 -10.45 0.81 4.84
CA ASP A 43 -9.86 0.78 6.18
C ASP A 43 -8.55 1.59 6.23
N LYS A 44 -7.68 1.40 5.24
CA LYS A 44 -6.36 2.04 5.20
C LYS A 44 -5.92 2.40 3.78
N LEU A 45 -5.24 3.54 3.65
CA LEU A 45 -4.61 3.98 2.41
C LEU A 45 -3.12 4.25 2.67
N CYS A 46 -2.23 3.55 1.98
CA CYS A 46 -0.79 3.72 2.09
C CYS A 46 -0.21 4.29 0.79
N VAL A 47 0.74 5.22 0.91
CA VAL A 47 1.51 5.75 -0.22
C VAL A 47 2.99 5.54 0.04
N THR A 48 3.61 4.65 -0.75
CA THR A 48 5.01 4.23 -0.55
C THR A 48 5.74 4.24 -1.88
N GLY A 49 6.84 4.97 -2.00
CA GLY A 49 7.70 4.93 -3.20
C GLY A 49 7.01 5.30 -4.53
N GLY A 50 5.89 6.01 -4.49
CA GLY A 50 5.08 6.33 -5.68
C GLY A 50 3.94 5.35 -5.97
N TYR A 51 3.80 4.30 -5.16
CA TYR A 51 2.73 3.32 -5.22
C TYR A 51 1.61 3.67 -4.24
N ILE A 52 0.40 3.26 -4.59
CA ILE A 52 -0.80 3.38 -3.75
C ILE A 52 -1.26 1.98 -3.40
N GLU A 53 -1.50 1.75 -2.12
CA GLU A 53 -2.10 0.52 -1.61
C GLU A 53 -3.38 0.87 -0.84
N ILE A 54 -4.50 0.21 -1.18
CA ILE A 54 -5.81 0.46 -0.57
C ILE A 54 -6.25 -0.83 0.12
N HIS A 55 -6.47 -0.76 1.43
CA HIS A 55 -6.98 -1.85 2.24
C HIS A 55 -8.48 -1.62 2.44
N PHE A 56 -9.28 -2.62 2.13
CA PHE A 56 -10.71 -2.58 2.40
C PHE A 56 -11.00 -3.37 3.67
N GLY A 57 -11.77 -2.78 4.58
CA GLY A 57 -12.28 -3.45 5.76
C GLY A 57 -13.16 -4.62 5.33
N GLY A 58 -13.06 -5.74 6.06
CA GLY A 58 -13.71 -7.00 5.69
C GLY A 58 -15.16 -6.78 5.26
N VAL A 59 -15.47 -7.19 4.03
CA VAL A 59 -16.86 -7.37 3.61
C VAL A 59 -17.38 -8.45 4.55
N GLU A 60 -18.32 -8.10 5.43
CA GLU A 60 -19.09 -9.08 6.18
C GLU A 60 -19.81 -9.92 5.12
N VAL A 61 -19.16 -11.01 4.71
CA VAL A 61 -19.84 -12.08 3.99
C VAL A 61 -20.85 -12.54 5.01
N GLU A 62 -22.11 -12.17 4.85
CA GLU A 62 -23.17 -12.84 5.58
C GLU A 62 -22.99 -14.33 5.31
N SER A 63 -22.38 -15.02 6.26
CA SER A 63 -22.23 -16.45 6.24
C SER A 63 -23.62 -16.99 6.50
N SER A 64 -24.44 -17.03 5.46
CA SER A 64 -25.60 -17.92 5.38
C SER A 64 -25.11 -19.36 5.21
N VAL A 65 -24.21 -19.80 6.10
CA VAL A 65 -24.04 -21.22 6.36
C VAL A 65 -25.05 -21.54 7.43
N GLY A 66 -26.30 -21.72 6.99
CA GLY A 66 -27.29 -22.40 7.80
C GLY A 66 -26.78 -23.80 8.13
N ASN A 67 -26.36 -23.99 9.38
CA ASN A 67 -26.78 -25.14 10.17
C ASN A 67 -26.59 -24.83 11.66
N HIS A 68 -27.70 -24.67 12.37
CA HIS A 68 -27.75 -24.66 13.82
C HIS A 68 -27.46 -26.08 14.34
N GLY A 69 -26.44 -26.25 15.17
CA GLY A 69 -26.22 -27.50 15.92
C GLY A 69 -24.84 -27.47 16.60
N ASP A 70 -24.68 -27.61 17.90
CA ASP A 70 -25.63 -27.87 18.97
C ASP A 70 -25.14 -27.20 20.27
N LEU A 71 -26.13 -26.79 21.04
CA LEU A 71 -26.11 -26.23 22.40
C LEU A 71 -25.64 -27.24 23.47
N ASP A 72 -24.68 -28.12 23.16
CA ASP A 72 -24.36 -29.27 24.03
C ASP A 72 -23.08 -29.10 24.88
N LYS A 73 -22.51 -27.90 24.93
CA LYS A 73 -21.26 -27.64 25.69
C LYS A 73 -21.31 -26.48 26.67
N TRP A 74 -22.47 -25.87 26.89
CA TRP A 74 -22.61 -24.74 27.82
C TRP A 74 -23.61 -25.06 28.92
#